data_AF-A0A7W7MHG1-F1
#
_entry.id   AF-A0A7W7MHG1-F1
#
_cell.length_a   1.000
_cell.length_b   1.000
_cell.length_c   1.000
_cell.angle_alpha   90.00
_cell.angle_beta   90.00
_cell.angle_gamma   90.00
#
_symmetry.space_group_name_H-M   'P 1'
#
loop_
_entity.id
_entity.type
_entity.pdbx_description
1 polymer ?
#
loop_
_entity_poly.entity_id
_entity_poly.type
_entity_poly.pdbx_seq_one_letter_code
_entity_poly.pdbx_strand_id
1 'polypeptide(L)'
;MTEHGDRLREAFITHENQTPDPAAVYARVEELARKHKWRRRSVQAAGGVALSAGLIAGITQMPGFLPGEAAPSGPVIEVAAPSAAPSYTDDQAFDAYFGAGFGYTNALELAKLWNMTDTQAGDIKLLAGRKLLAGETLPVQPKPNTEGVPGQTEDGRNSEAFFNGGYDWDDAVKLAKLWKLDDPYQAKIEGGKRLLAGETLPIKPDPKQLEEARKSKLATIFWEAGYDGEDAAKLAKLWKMDSNDTYAVKVEAGRRLEAGETLPIKP
;
A
#
# COMPACT_ATOMS: atom_id res chain seq x y z
N MET A 1 33.81 -15.01 30.33
CA MET A 1 32.60 -15.50 29.64
C MET A 1 31.42 -15.12 30.50
N THR A 2 30.42 -14.43 29.93
CA THR A 2 29.30 -13.90 30.70
C THR A 2 28.25 -14.99 30.90
N GLU A 3 27.78 -15.15 32.14
CA GLU A 3 26.78 -16.13 32.57
C GLU A 3 25.51 -16.13 31.68
N HIS A 4 25.20 -14.99 31.05
CA HIS A 4 24.11 -14.87 30.09
C HIS A 4 24.35 -15.60 28.76
N GLY A 5 25.58 -15.66 28.27
CA GLY A 5 25.91 -16.36 27.02
C GLY A 5 25.79 -17.88 27.16
N ASP A 6 26.15 -18.40 28.34
CA ASP A 6 26.08 -19.84 28.61
C ASP A 6 24.63 -20.29 28.81
N ARG A 7 23.80 -19.50 29.50
CA ARG A 7 22.35 -19.79 29.64
C ARG A 7 21.60 -19.79 28.30
N LEU A 8 21.95 -18.88 27.38
CA LEU A 8 21.35 -18.87 26.05
C LEU A 8 21.77 -20.09 25.24
N ARG A 9 23.05 -20.45 25.28
CA ARG A 9 23.56 -21.64 24.59
C ARG A 9 22.93 -22.92 25.13
N GLU A 10 22.79 -23.04 26.45
CA GLU A 10 22.11 -24.17 27.08
C GLU A 10 20.61 -24.23 26.73
N ALA A 11 19.92 -23.09 26.68
CA ALA A 11 18.53 -23.03 26.25
C ALA A 11 18.35 -23.48 24.78
N PHE A 12 19.23 -23.05 23.88
CA PHE A 12 19.18 -23.47 22.47
C PHE A 12 19.48 -24.96 22.30
N ILE A 13 20.52 -25.48 22.94
CA ILE A 13 20.86 -26.91 22.88
C ILE A 13 19.73 -27.77 23.45
N THR A 14 19.08 -27.32 24.53
CA THR A 14 17.98 -28.06 25.17
C THR A 14 16.72 -28.12 24.31
N HIS A 15 16.53 -27.16 23.39
CA HIS A 15 15.31 -27.04 22.56
C HIS A 15 15.55 -27.29 21.06
N GLU A 16 16.77 -27.60 20.63
CA GLU A 16 17.13 -27.82 19.22
C GLU A 16 16.37 -28.99 18.59
N ASN A 17 16.04 -30.02 19.38
CA ASN A 17 15.26 -31.17 18.94
C ASN A 17 13.75 -31.05 19.22
N GLN A 18 13.30 -29.94 19.80
CA GLN A 18 11.89 -29.65 19.98
C GLN A 18 11.39 -28.88 18.75
N THR A 19 11.42 -29.51 17.58
CA THR A 19 10.63 -29.00 16.44
C THR A 19 9.17 -29.14 16.86
N PRO A 20 8.45 -28.05 17.14
CA PRO A 20 7.06 -28.18 17.55
C PRO A 20 6.31 -28.85 16.40
N ASP A 21 5.55 -29.90 16.70
CA ASP A 21 4.68 -30.51 15.70
C ASP A 21 3.88 -29.38 15.03
N PRO A 22 4.01 -29.16 13.71
CA PRO A 22 3.34 -28.06 13.04
C PRO A 22 1.83 -28.13 13.26
N ALA A 23 1.25 -29.34 13.36
CA ALA A 23 -0.16 -29.51 13.68
C ALA A 23 -0.49 -29.00 15.09
N ALA A 24 0.38 -29.22 16.08
CA ALA A 24 0.21 -28.70 17.43
C ALA A 24 0.33 -27.16 17.48
N VAL A 25 1.22 -26.57 16.68
CA VAL A 25 1.34 -25.10 16.55
C VAL A 25 0.08 -24.52 15.93
N TYR A 26 -0.41 -25.08 14.82
CA TYR A 26 -1.65 -24.64 14.18
C TYR A 26 -2.85 -24.80 15.12
N ALA A 27 -2.96 -25.92 15.83
CA ALA A 27 -4.01 -26.15 16.82
C ALA A 27 -3.96 -25.10 17.95
N ARG A 28 -2.76 -24.75 18.43
CA ARG A 28 -2.58 -23.72 19.46
C ARG A 28 -2.94 -22.33 18.96
N VAL A 29 -2.59 -22.00 17.73
CA VAL A 29 -2.95 -20.71 17.09
C VAL A 29 -4.47 -20.62 16.92
N GLU A 30 -5.12 -21.70 16.46
CA GLU A 30 -6.58 -21.73 16.35
C GLU A 30 -7.27 -21.62 17.72
N GLU A 31 -6.76 -22.29 18.75
CA GLU A 31 -7.30 -22.20 20.10
C GLU A 31 -7.15 -20.79 20.67
N LEU A 32 -5.99 -20.16 20.47
CA LEU A 32 -5.75 -18.76 20.86
C LEU A 32 -6.66 -17.81 20.08
N ALA A 33 -6.84 -18.02 18.77
CA ALA A 33 -7.75 -17.23 17.94
C ALA A 33 -9.21 -17.39 18.38
N ARG A 34 -9.66 -18.62 18.69
CA ARG A 34 -11.00 -18.90 19.23
C ARG A 34 -11.20 -18.26 20.60
N LYS A 35 -10.21 -18.35 21.49
CA LYS A 35 -10.25 -17.73 22.83
C LYS A 35 -10.26 -16.20 22.75
N HIS A 36 -9.51 -15.63 21.81
CA HIS A 36 -9.51 -14.19 21.55
C HIS A 36 -10.85 -13.71 20.97
N LYS A 37 -11.45 -14.48 20.06
CA LYS A 37 -12.78 -14.23 19.50
C LYS A 37 -13.89 -14.33 20.56
N TRP A 38 -13.78 -15.28 21.49
CA TRP A 38 -14.71 -15.42 22.61
C TRP A 38 -14.57 -14.27 23.62
N ARG A 39 -13.35 -13.85 23.96
CA ARG A 39 -13.13 -12.69 24.85
C ARG A 39 -13.71 -11.40 24.29
N ARG A 40 -13.64 -11.19 22.98
CA ARG A 40 -14.29 -10.05 22.30
C ARG A 40 -15.82 -10.11 22.37
N ARG A 41 -16.43 -11.31 22.37
CA ARG A 41 -17.88 -11.47 22.53
C ARG A 41 -18.36 -11.27 23.96
N SER A 42 -17.55 -11.63 24.96
CA SER A 42 -17.90 -11.47 26.38
C SER A 42 -17.68 -10.05 26.94
N VAL A 43 -16.89 -9.21 26.28
CA VAL A 43 -16.68 -7.80 26.70
C VAL A 43 -17.72 -6.85 26.09
N GLN A 44 -18.54 -7.30 25.13
CA GLN A 44 -19.66 -6.53 24.59
C GLN A 44 -20.94 -6.57 25.46
N ALA A 45 -20.91 -7.23 26.62
CA ALA A 45 -22.05 -7.34 27.53
C ALA A 45 -22.06 -6.31 28.68
N ALA A 46 -21.03 -5.48 28.83
CA ALA A 46 -20.98 -4.53 29.94
C ALA A 46 -20.26 -3.23 29.59
N GLY A 47 -21.02 -2.13 29.51
CA GLY A 47 -20.52 -0.79 29.80
C GLY A 47 -20.03 0.03 28.61
N GLY A 48 -20.97 0.66 27.89
CA GLY A 48 -20.67 1.86 27.10
C GLY A 48 -20.96 3.12 27.91
N VAL A 49 -20.06 4.11 27.85
CA VAL A 49 -20.39 5.55 27.93
C VAL A 49 -19.38 6.32 27.07
N ALA A 50 -19.89 7.10 26.12
CA ALA A 50 -19.18 8.13 25.37
C ALA A 50 -19.32 9.48 26.08
N LEU A 51 -18.35 10.39 25.91
CA LEU A 51 -18.63 11.83 25.99
C LEU A 51 -17.86 12.58 24.91
N SER A 52 -18.65 13.27 24.09
CA SER A 52 -18.30 14.35 23.17
C SER A 52 -18.00 15.65 23.92
N ALA A 53 -17.31 16.55 23.22
CA ALA A 53 -16.91 17.89 23.65
C ALA A 53 -18.10 18.84 23.94
N GLY A 54 -17.89 19.81 24.84
CA GLY A 54 -18.57 21.12 24.82
C GLY A 54 -19.30 21.58 26.10
N LEU A 55 -18.59 22.38 26.91
CA LEU A 55 -19.02 23.57 27.68
C LEU A 55 -20.33 23.61 28.53
N ILE A 56 -20.18 24.07 29.79
CA ILE A 56 -21.00 25.05 30.57
C ILE A 56 -21.19 24.67 32.06
N ALA A 57 -20.80 25.63 32.91
CA ALA A 57 -21.25 26.01 34.26
C ALA A 57 -21.47 24.95 35.35
N GLY A 58 -20.75 25.14 36.46
CA GLY A 58 -20.93 24.37 37.68
C GLY A 58 -22.16 24.75 38.48
N ILE A 59 -22.61 23.82 39.33
CA ILE A 59 -23.28 24.11 40.60
C ILE A 59 -22.97 22.93 41.54
N THR A 60 -22.52 23.26 42.74
CA THR A 60 -22.40 22.38 43.92
C THR A 60 -23.76 21.82 44.34
N GLN A 61 -23.86 20.52 44.65
CA GLN A 61 -24.59 19.96 45.82
C GLN A 61 -24.68 18.42 45.79
N MET A 62 -24.00 17.76 46.74
CA MET A 62 -24.60 16.64 47.50
C MET A 62 -25.45 17.27 48.63
N PRO A 63 -26.45 16.61 49.28
CA PRO A 63 -26.62 15.16 49.50
C PRO A 63 -28.07 14.66 49.30
N GLY A 64 -28.31 13.34 49.46
CA GLY A 64 -29.69 12.84 49.58
C GLY A 64 -29.85 11.33 49.56
N PHE A 65 -29.98 10.74 50.74
CA PHE A 65 -30.44 9.37 50.97
C PHE A 65 -31.93 9.22 50.66
N LEU A 66 -32.32 8.09 50.05
CA LEU A 66 -33.54 7.27 50.25
C LEU A 66 -34.21 6.76 48.94
N PRO A 67 -34.96 5.63 49.02
CA PRO A 67 -35.27 4.75 47.90
C PRO A 67 -36.69 4.94 47.36
N GLY A 68 -36.90 4.53 46.12
CA GLY A 68 -38.22 4.27 45.55
C GLY A 68 -38.59 5.21 44.42
N GLU A 69 -38.80 4.62 43.23
CA GLU A 69 -39.96 4.80 42.35
C GLU A 69 -39.58 4.77 40.84
N ALA A 70 -40.53 4.25 40.07
CA ALA A 70 -40.54 3.86 38.67
C ALA A 70 -39.56 4.56 37.71
N ALA A 71 -38.81 3.74 36.94
CA ALA A 71 -37.93 4.20 35.87
C ALA A 71 -38.72 4.73 34.66
N PRO A 72 -38.51 5.99 34.22
CA PRO A 72 -39.01 6.47 32.94
C PRO A 72 -38.10 6.01 31.79
N SER A 73 -38.74 5.68 30.67
CA SER A 73 -38.15 5.32 29.39
C SER A 73 -37.19 6.41 28.88
N GLY A 74 -35.88 6.17 29.01
CA GLY A 74 -34.84 7.03 28.44
C GLY A 74 -34.67 6.83 26.94
N PRO A 75 -34.10 7.82 26.22
CA PRO A 75 -33.91 7.76 24.77
C PRO A 75 -32.90 6.65 24.41
N VAL A 76 -33.29 5.79 23.47
CA VAL A 76 -32.46 4.73 22.92
C VAL A 76 -31.36 5.37 22.07
N ILE A 77 -30.12 5.32 22.57
CA ILE A 77 -28.95 5.72 21.79
C ILE A 77 -28.61 4.54 20.85
N GLU A 78 -28.89 4.71 19.56
CA GLU A 78 -28.35 3.85 18.50
C GLU A 78 -26.82 3.99 18.49
N VAL A 79 -26.13 2.94 18.95
CA VAL A 79 -24.68 2.84 18.77
C VAL A 79 -24.45 2.33 17.36
N ALA A 80 -24.15 3.26 16.44
CA ALA A 80 -23.68 2.93 15.11
C ALA A 80 -22.50 1.97 15.20
N ALA A 81 -22.59 0.86 14.47
CA ALA A 81 -21.51 -0.11 14.34
C ALA A 81 -20.21 0.60 13.94
N PRO A 82 -19.02 0.14 14.39
CA PRO A 82 -17.77 0.63 13.82
C PRO A 82 -17.82 0.35 12.31
N SER A 83 -17.96 1.42 11.53
CA SER A 83 -17.84 1.36 10.07
C SER A 83 -16.58 0.56 9.77
N ALA A 84 -16.74 -0.51 8.99
CA ALA A 84 -15.60 -1.17 8.38
C ALA A 84 -14.80 -0.05 7.71
N ALA A 85 -13.55 0.15 8.13
CA ALA A 85 -12.69 1.13 7.49
C ALA A 85 -12.73 0.81 5.98
N PRO A 86 -13.03 1.80 5.12
CA PRO A 86 -13.10 1.58 3.68
C PRO A 86 -11.82 0.88 3.22
N SER A 87 -11.97 -0.27 2.57
CA SER A 87 -10.86 -0.94 1.91
C SER A 87 -10.60 -0.24 0.59
N TYR A 88 -9.54 0.57 0.52
CA TYR A 88 -9.12 1.23 -0.70
C TYR A 88 -8.37 0.28 -1.61
N THR A 89 -8.53 0.44 -2.92
CA THR A 89 -7.71 -0.29 -3.91
C THR A 89 -6.29 0.27 -3.92
N ASP A 90 -5.36 -0.50 -4.48
CA ASP A 90 -3.96 -0.08 -4.59
C ASP A 90 -3.81 1.15 -5.49
N ASP A 91 -4.56 1.20 -6.60
CA ASP A 91 -4.65 2.37 -7.48
C ASP A 91 -5.09 3.62 -6.71
N GLN A 92 -6.18 3.54 -5.94
CA GLN A 92 -6.67 4.67 -5.14
C GLN A 92 -5.62 5.17 -4.15
N ALA A 93 -4.87 4.25 -3.52
CA ALA A 93 -3.80 4.61 -2.61
C ALA A 93 -2.67 5.35 -3.34
N PHE A 94 -2.23 4.86 -4.49
CA PHE A 94 -1.22 5.56 -5.28
C PHE A 94 -1.70 6.94 -5.72
N ASP A 95 -2.93 7.04 -6.24
CA ASP A 95 -3.52 8.31 -6.68
C ASP A 95 -3.59 9.32 -5.53
N ALA A 96 -3.97 8.87 -4.32
CA ALA A 96 -3.99 9.74 -3.14
C ALA A 96 -2.58 10.21 -2.73
N TYR A 97 -1.58 9.33 -2.79
CA TYR A 97 -0.19 9.67 -2.48
C TYR A 97 0.35 10.74 -3.43
N PHE A 98 0.21 10.51 -4.74
CA PHE A 98 0.72 11.44 -5.75
C PHE A 98 -0.13 12.70 -5.85
N GLY A 99 -1.45 12.59 -5.74
CA GLY A 99 -2.39 13.71 -5.73
C GLY A 99 -2.18 14.65 -4.54
N ALA A 100 -1.68 14.16 -3.41
CA ALA A 100 -1.28 14.97 -2.27
C ALA A 100 0.12 15.62 -2.43
N GLY A 101 0.77 15.46 -3.58
CA GLY A 101 2.05 16.09 -3.90
C GLY A 101 3.28 15.40 -3.32
N PHE A 102 3.16 14.15 -2.85
CA PHE A 102 4.30 13.39 -2.36
C PHE A 102 5.07 12.71 -3.50
N GLY A 103 6.39 12.89 -3.48
CA GLY A 103 7.31 12.35 -4.49
C GLY A 103 8.03 11.08 -4.08
N TYR A 104 9.00 10.64 -4.88
CA TYR A 104 9.85 9.49 -4.55
C TYR A 104 10.75 9.79 -3.33
N THR A 105 11.33 10.99 -3.27
CA THR A 105 12.17 11.42 -2.13
C THR A 105 11.40 11.38 -0.82
N ASN A 106 10.11 11.74 -0.83
CA ASN A 106 9.25 11.60 0.34
C ASN A 106 9.08 10.12 0.76
N ALA A 107 8.95 9.19 -0.19
CA ALA A 107 8.86 7.77 0.11
C ALA A 107 10.13 7.26 0.80
N LEU A 108 11.32 7.75 0.41
CA LEU A 108 12.58 7.40 1.08
C LEU A 108 12.69 7.99 2.50
N GLU A 109 12.19 9.21 2.72
CA GLU A 109 12.11 9.81 4.06
C GLU A 109 11.14 9.02 4.95
N LEU A 110 9.99 8.63 4.40
CA LEU A 110 9.01 7.79 5.07
C LEU A 110 9.59 6.39 5.37
N ALA A 111 10.39 5.82 4.46
CA ALA A 111 11.08 4.55 4.68
C ALA A 111 11.89 4.59 5.98
N LYS A 112 12.70 5.64 6.15
CA LYS A 112 13.55 5.84 7.34
C LYS A 112 12.71 6.01 8.61
N LEU A 113 11.62 6.79 8.54
CA LEU A 113 10.75 7.03 9.71
C LEU A 113 9.97 5.77 10.12
N TRP A 114 9.60 4.93 9.16
CA TRP A 114 8.82 3.72 9.41
C TRP A 114 9.67 2.46 9.55
N ASN A 115 11.00 2.60 9.56
CA ASN A 115 11.96 1.48 9.58
C ASN A 115 11.69 0.45 8.46
N MET A 116 11.29 0.94 7.29
CA MET A 116 11.14 0.15 6.07
C MET A 116 12.38 0.31 5.19
N THR A 117 12.64 -0.65 4.31
CA THR A 117 13.76 -0.56 3.38
C THR A 117 13.43 0.41 2.23
N ASP A 118 14.44 1.13 1.75
CA ASP A 118 14.35 2.00 0.57
C ASP A 118 13.99 1.23 -0.71
N THR A 119 14.36 -0.05 -0.79
CA THR A 119 13.93 -0.96 -1.88
C THR A 119 12.42 -1.19 -1.93
N GLN A 120 11.67 -0.86 -0.87
CA GLN A 120 10.22 -0.99 -0.77
C GLN A 120 9.49 0.34 -1.02
N ALA A 121 10.08 1.25 -1.80
CA ALA A 121 9.47 2.55 -2.09
C ALA A 121 8.03 2.43 -2.63
N GLY A 122 7.69 1.37 -3.37
CA GLY A 122 6.32 1.09 -3.81
C GLY A 122 5.36 0.84 -2.63
N ASP A 123 5.70 -0.08 -1.74
CA ASP A 123 4.90 -0.41 -0.55
C ASP A 123 4.73 0.81 0.37
N ILE A 124 5.78 1.63 0.49
CA ILE A 124 5.74 2.85 1.30
C ILE A 124 4.77 3.87 0.72
N LYS A 125 4.80 4.08 -0.60
CA LYS A 125 3.84 4.96 -1.30
C LYS A 125 2.41 4.46 -1.11
N LEU A 126 2.20 3.15 -1.24
CA LEU A 126 0.90 2.52 -1.05
C LEU A 126 0.37 2.73 0.37
N LEU A 127 1.20 2.46 1.38
CA LEU A 127 0.85 2.64 2.79
C LEU A 127 0.56 4.11 3.10
N ALA A 128 1.39 5.03 2.59
CA ALA A 128 1.22 6.45 2.73
C ALA A 128 -0.08 6.94 2.06
N GLY A 129 -0.40 6.46 0.87
CA GLY A 129 -1.65 6.70 0.17
C GLY A 129 -2.88 6.26 0.96
N ARG A 130 -2.86 5.04 1.52
CA ARG A 130 -3.94 4.53 2.38
C ARG A 130 -4.13 5.38 3.63
N LYS A 131 -3.03 5.87 4.23
CA LYS A 131 -3.08 6.81 5.37
C LYS A 131 -3.74 8.13 4.98
N LEU A 132 -3.37 8.70 3.84
CA LEU A 132 -3.99 9.92 3.32
C LEU A 132 -5.48 9.75 3.05
N LEU A 133 -5.89 8.63 2.45
CA LEU A 133 -7.31 8.32 2.21
C LEU A 133 -8.11 8.14 3.50
N ALA A 134 -7.48 7.61 4.56
CA ALA A 134 -8.07 7.54 5.89
C ALA A 134 -8.14 8.90 6.62
N GLY A 135 -7.66 9.99 5.99
CA GLY A 135 -7.61 11.32 6.58
C GLY A 135 -6.46 11.54 7.57
N GLU A 136 -5.49 10.62 7.63
CA GLU A 136 -4.27 10.80 8.42
C GLU A 136 -3.26 11.71 7.70
N THR A 137 -2.48 12.46 8.46
CA THR A 137 -1.35 13.23 7.93
C THR A 137 -0.06 12.41 7.95
N LEU A 138 0.80 12.62 6.96
CA LEU A 138 2.11 11.97 6.91
C LEU A 138 3.14 12.77 7.73
N PRO A 139 4.13 12.12 8.37
CA PRO A 139 5.14 12.77 9.19
C PRO A 139 6.22 13.53 8.39
N VAL A 140 6.05 13.64 7.07
CA VAL A 140 6.91 14.42 6.18
C VAL A 140 6.04 15.41 5.43
N GLN A 141 6.58 16.59 5.11
CA GLN A 141 5.89 17.54 4.25
C GLN A 141 5.97 17.06 2.79
N PRO A 142 4.91 17.22 1.99
CA PRO A 142 4.99 16.97 0.56
C PRO A 142 6.07 17.87 0.00
N LYS A 143 7.11 17.25 -0.55
CA LYS A 143 8.12 17.95 -1.32
C LYS A 143 7.72 17.67 -2.75
N PRO A 144 7.18 18.67 -3.48
CA PRO A 144 6.95 18.50 -4.89
C PRO A 144 8.22 17.93 -5.47
N ASN A 145 8.09 16.80 -6.17
CA ASN A 145 9.19 16.26 -6.94
C ASN A 145 9.58 17.38 -7.91
N THR A 146 10.62 18.16 -7.58
CA THR A 146 11.19 19.18 -8.46
C THR A 146 11.90 18.55 -9.65
N GLU A 147 12.18 17.25 -9.54
CA GLU A 147 12.29 16.35 -10.67
C GLU A 147 10.89 16.16 -11.22
N GLY A 148 10.56 16.84 -12.32
CA GLY A 148 9.22 16.83 -12.92
C GLY A 148 8.61 15.44 -13.05
N VAL A 149 7.29 15.39 -13.30
CA VAL A 149 6.48 14.18 -13.55
C VAL A 149 7.36 13.02 -14.05
N PRO A 150 7.38 11.84 -13.39
CA PRO A 150 8.18 10.70 -13.84
C PRO A 150 8.05 10.53 -15.37
N GLY A 151 9.17 10.65 -16.09
CA GLY A 151 9.18 10.71 -17.56
C GLY A 151 9.49 12.09 -18.18
N GLN A 152 9.57 13.18 -17.41
CA GLN A 152 9.94 14.51 -17.94
C GLN A 152 11.40 14.88 -17.75
N THR A 153 12.08 14.32 -16.75
CA THR A 153 13.55 14.42 -16.64
C THR A 153 14.22 13.37 -17.53
N GLU A 154 15.47 13.60 -17.93
CA GLU A 154 16.25 12.60 -18.68
C GLU A 154 16.34 11.28 -17.89
N ASP A 155 16.64 11.37 -16.59
CA ASP A 155 16.66 10.21 -15.70
C ASP A 155 15.29 9.54 -15.58
N GLY A 156 14.20 10.31 -15.54
CA GLY A 156 12.84 9.76 -15.55
C GLY A 156 12.57 8.93 -16.80
N ARG A 157 12.88 9.48 -17.99
CA ARG A 157 12.72 8.78 -19.28
C ARG A 157 13.58 7.53 -19.37
N ASN A 158 14.82 7.61 -18.90
CA ASN A 158 15.72 6.47 -18.87
C ASN A 158 15.19 5.38 -17.91
N SER A 159 14.83 5.76 -16.69
CA SER A 159 14.22 4.86 -15.70
C SER A 159 12.96 4.17 -16.23
N GLU A 160 12.11 4.91 -16.93
CA GLU A 160 10.90 4.38 -17.56
C GLU A 160 11.22 3.46 -18.73
N ALA A 161 12.16 3.81 -19.61
CA ALA A 161 12.60 2.95 -20.70
C ALA A 161 13.17 1.62 -20.20
N PHE A 162 13.87 1.64 -19.07
CA PHE A 162 14.36 0.43 -18.41
C PHE A 162 13.20 -0.48 -17.98
N PHE A 163 12.19 0.06 -17.29
CA PHE A 163 11.02 -0.71 -16.90
C PHE A 163 10.20 -1.19 -18.09
N ASN A 164 9.98 -0.33 -19.08
CA ASN A 164 9.27 -0.69 -20.32
C ASN A 164 10.03 -1.75 -21.13
N GLY A 165 11.34 -1.86 -20.94
CA GLY A 165 12.17 -2.95 -21.46
C GLY A 165 11.98 -4.29 -20.75
N GLY A 166 11.13 -4.36 -19.73
CA GLY A 166 10.84 -5.57 -18.96
C GLY A 166 11.82 -5.85 -17.83
N TYR A 167 12.71 -4.91 -17.50
CA TYR A 167 13.70 -5.07 -16.45
C TYR A 167 13.18 -4.52 -15.12
N ASP A 168 13.54 -5.18 -14.02
CA ASP A 168 13.15 -4.78 -12.67
C ASP A 168 14.32 -4.30 -11.80
N TRP A 169 14.07 -4.11 -10.51
CA TRP A 169 15.11 -3.69 -9.58
C TRP A 169 16.22 -4.74 -9.40
N ASP A 170 15.89 -6.03 -9.37
CA ASP A 170 16.89 -7.10 -9.23
C ASP A 170 17.82 -7.15 -10.44
N ASP A 171 17.30 -6.88 -11.62
CA ASP A 171 18.06 -6.69 -12.84
C ASP A 171 18.96 -5.45 -12.77
N ALA A 172 18.47 -4.34 -12.24
CA ALA A 172 19.29 -3.15 -11.98
C ALA A 172 20.45 -3.45 -11.00
N VAL A 173 20.21 -4.26 -9.96
CA VAL A 173 21.26 -4.70 -9.02
C VAL A 173 22.31 -5.57 -9.71
N LYS A 174 21.92 -6.50 -10.59
CA LYS A 174 22.86 -7.31 -11.39
C LYS A 174 23.69 -6.44 -12.33
N LEU A 175 23.04 -5.48 -13.00
CA LEU A 175 23.71 -4.54 -13.89
C LEU A 175 24.69 -3.63 -13.16
N ALA A 176 24.33 -3.13 -11.98
CA ALA A 176 25.23 -2.33 -11.16
C ALA A 176 26.52 -3.09 -10.83
N LYS A 177 26.41 -4.37 -10.44
CA LYS A 177 27.59 -5.22 -10.21
C LYS A 177 28.43 -5.42 -11.47
N LEU A 178 27.79 -5.65 -12.61
CA LEU A 178 28.47 -5.91 -13.88
C LEU A 178 29.17 -4.66 -14.44
N TRP A 179 28.58 -3.48 -14.25
CA TRP A 179 29.13 -2.19 -14.66
C TRP A 179 29.97 -1.50 -13.59
N LYS A 180 30.12 -2.11 -12.40
CA LYS A 180 30.86 -1.56 -11.25
C LYS A 180 30.32 -0.18 -10.83
N LEU A 181 29.00 -0.06 -10.80
CA LEU A 181 28.29 1.10 -10.27
C LEU A 181 27.98 0.86 -8.79
N ASP A 182 28.09 1.91 -7.98
CA ASP A 182 27.84 1.85 -6.53
C ASP A 182 26.34 1.78 -6.20
N ASP A 183 25.47 2.19 -7.12
CA ASP A 183 24.04 2.33 -6.92
C ASP A 183 23.23 1.64 -8.04
N PRO A 184 22.34 0.68 -7.70
CA PRO A 184 21.40 0.08 -8.64
C PRO A 184 20.52 1.10 -9.39
N TYR A 185 20.18 2.23 -8.77
CA TYR A 185 19.44 3.28 -9.45
C TYR A 185 20.22 3.86 -10.64
N GLN A 186 21.54 4.08 -10.50
CA GLN A 186 22.39 4.52 -11.60
C GLN A 186 22.45 3.48 -12.73
N ALA A 187 22.48 2.19 -12.39
CA ALA A 187 22.42 1.12 -13.39
C ALA A 187 21.08 1.09 -14.15
N LYS A 188 19.98 1.41 -13.47
CA LYS A 188 18.68 1.56 -14.11
C LYS A 188 18.65 2.73 -15.10
N ILE A 189 19.19 3.90 -14.73
CA ILE A 189 19.30 5.05 -15.62
C ILE A 189 20.16 4.73 -16.84
N GLU A 190 21.36 4.18 -16.62
CA GLU A 190 22.27 3.82 -17.72
C GLU A 190 21.69 2.73 -18.62
N GLY A 191 21.01 1.72 -18.04
CA GLY A 191 20.33 0.68 -18.81
C GLY A 191 19.20 1.24 -19.65
N GLY A 192 18.39 2.13 -19.08
CA GLY A 192 17.35 2.87 -19.78
C GLY A 192 17.87 3.67 -20.98
N LYS A 193 18.95 4.42 -20.77
CA LYS A 193 19.62 5.19 -21.81
C LYS A 193 20.08 4.32 -22.98
N ARG A 194 20.67 3.16 -22.70
CA ARG A 194 21.10 2.19 -23.72
C ARG A 194 19.93 1.61 -24.49
N LEU A 195 18.84 1.28 -23.81
CA LEU A 195 17.62 0.77 -24.45
C LEU A 195 17.00 1.82 -25.38
N LEU A 196 16.97 3.10 -24.99
CA LEU A 196 16.50 4.20 -25.85
C LEU A 196 17.41 4.41 -27.07
N ALA A 197 18.70 4.09 -26.96
CA ALA A 197 19.63 4.07 -28.08
C ALA A 197 19.49 2.82 -28.98
N GLY A 198 18.58 1.89 -28.65
CA GLY A 198 18.38 0.63 -29.38
C GLY A 198 19.42 -0.45 -29.06
N GLU A 199 20.22 -0.25 -28.02
CA GLU A 199 21.20 -1.25 -27.56
C GLU A 199 20.53 -2.33 -26.71
N THR A 200 21.22 -3.46 -26.55
CA THR A 200 20.79 -4.56 -25.67
C THR A 200 21.57 -4.54 -24.36
N LEU A 201 20.93 -4.94 -23.26
CA LEU A 201 21.60 -5.05 -21.96
C LEU A 201 22.28 -6.41 -21.83
N PRO A 202 23.37 -6.52 -21.04
CA PRO A 202 24.11 -7.77 -20.85
C PRO A 202 23.37 -8.84 -20.02
N ILE A 203 22.15 -8.53 -19.57
CA ILE A 203 21.22 -9.48 -18.96
C ILE A 203 19.92 -9.46 -19.76
N LYS A 204 19.20 -10.59 -19.77
CA LYS A 204 17.87 -10.66 -20.39
C LYS A 204 16.80 -10.40 -19.31
N PRO A 205 15.74 -9.64 -19.63
CA PRO A 205 14.62 -9.47 -18.72
C PRO A 205 13.86 -10.78 -18.56
N ASP A 206 13.18 -10.95 -17.42
CA ASP A 206 12.26 -12.09 -17.24
C ASP A 206 11.07 -11.94 -18.23
N PRO A 207 10.73 -12.98 -19.01
CA PRO A 207 9.59 -12.93 -19.93
C PRO A 207 8.27 -12.49 -19.29
N LYS A 208 8.03 -12.87 -18.03
CA LYS A 208 6.84 -12.44 -17.28
C LYS A 208 6.88 -10.95 -16.97
N GLN A 209 8.05 -10.44 -16.57
CA GLN A 209 8.21 -9.01 -16.30
C GLN A 209 8.11 -8.18 -17.57
N LEU A 210 8.59 -8.71 -18.70
CA LEU A 210 8.39 -8.08 -20.00
C LEU A 210 6.91 -8.01 -20.40
N GLU A 211 6.13 -9.05 -20.11
CA GLU A 211 4.68 -9.03 -20.34
C GLU A 211 3.99 -7.99 -19.45
N GLU A 212 4.31 -7.96 -18.16
CA GLU A 212 3.77 -6.96 -17.22
C GLU A 212 4.19 -5.54 -17.56
N ALA A 213 5.44 -5.32 -17.99
CA ALA A 213 5.90 -4.03 -18.48
C ALA A 213 5.13 -3.57 -19.71
N ARG A 214 4.83 -4.50 -20.64
CA ARG A 214 4.00 -4.21 -21.80
C ARG A 214 2.58 -3.83 -21.40
N LYS A 215 1.97 -4.56 -20.45
CA LYS A 215 0.64 -4.21 -19.90
C LYS A 215 0.68 -2.84 -19.24
N SER A 216 1.69 -2.56 -18.43
CA SER A 216 1.86 -1.26 -17.78
C SER A 216 1.98 -0.13 -18.80
N LYS A 217 2.79 -0.29 -19.85
CA LYS A 217 2.90 0.70 -20.94
C LYS A 217 1.54 0.97 -21.59
N LEU A 218 0.77 -0.06 -21.88
CA LEU A 218 -0.57 0.10 -22.45
C LEU A 218 -1.50 0.85 -21.48
N ALA A 219 -1.48 0.50 -20.20
CA ALA A 219 -2.22 1.25 -19.19
C ALA A 219 -1.79 2.72 -19.12
N THR A 220 -0.49 3.02 -19.23
CA THR A 220 0.01 4.41 -19.30
C THR A 220 -0.55 5.17 -20.51
N ILE A 221 -0.57 4.56 -21.70
CA ILE A 221 -1.16 5.19 -22.90
C ILE A 221 -2.62 5.58 -22.67
N PHE A 222 -3.38 4.75 -21.95
CA PHE A 222 -4.75 5.08 -21.56
C PHE A 222 -4.83 6.34 -20.69
N TRP A 223 -3.97 6.45 -19.67
CA TRP A 223 -3.89 7.63 -18.81
C TRP A 223 -3.40 8.89 -19.54
N GLU A 224 -2.38 8.76 -20.39
CA GLU A 224 -1.84 9.87 -21.19
C GLU A 224 -2.84 10.41 -22.20
N ALA A 225 -3.74 9.56 -22.68
CA ALA A 225 -4.87 9.97 -23.51
C ALA A 225 -5.97 10.72 -22.73
N GLY A 226 -5.80 10.90 -21.42
CA GLY A 226 -6.65 11.70 -20.54
C GLY A 226 -7.73 10.93 -19.80
N TYR A 227 -7.82 9.60 -20.00
CA TYR A 227 -8.85 8.78 -19.35
C TYR A 227 -8.45 8.39 -17.93
N ASP A 228 -9.46 8.13 -17.09
CA ASP A 228 -9.25 7.80 -15.69
C ASP A 228 -9.81 6.43 -15.25
N GLY A 229 -9.78 6.17 -13.94
CA GLY A 229 -10.31 4.94 -13.35
C GLY A 229 -11.84 4.80 -13.49
N GLU A 230 -12.59 5.90 -13.49
CA GLU A 230 -14.04 5.87 -13.72
C GLU A 230 -14.36 5.53 -15.16
N ASP A 231 -13.57 6.05 -16.10
CA ASP A 231 -13.65 5.72 -17.51
C ASP A 231 -13.35 4.26 -17.77
N ALA A 232 -12.34 3.70 -17.11
CA ALA A 232 -12.07 2.26 -17.16
C ALA A 232 -13.29 1.45 -16.68
N ALA A 233 -13.98 1.88 -15.63
CA ALA A 233 -15.20 1.21 -15.16
C ALA A 233 -16.38 1.33 -16.14
N LYS A 234 -16.53 2.46 -16.85
CA LYS A 234 -17.53 2.63 -17.92
C LYS A 234 -17.21 1.71 -19.11
N LEU A 235 -15.94 1.65 -19.52
CA LEU A 235 -15.45 0.77 -20.58
C LEU A 235 -15.66 -0.71 -20.23
N ALA A 236 -15.41 -1.09 -18.98
CA ALA A 236 -15.65 -2.46 -18.50
C ALA A 236 -17.09 -2.91 -18.78
N LYS A 237 -18.07 -2.04 -18.47
CA LYS A 237 -19.49 -2.29 -18.73
C LYS A 237 -19.82 -2.38 -20.21
N LEU A 238 -19.27 -1.48 -21.03
CA LEU A 238 -19.51 -1.46 -22.48
C LEU A 238 -18.91 -2.69 -23.18
N TRP A 239 -17.73 -3.13 -22.75
CA TRP A 239 -17.02 -4.27 -23.32
C TRP A 239 -17.37 -5.61 -22.65
N LYS A 240 -18.25 -5.60 -21.65
CA LYS A 240 -18.64 -6.78 -20.86
C LYS A 240 -17.43 -7.49 -20.23
N MET A 241 -16.45 -6.70 -19.80
CA MET A 241 -15.30 -7.17 -19.01
C MET A 241 -15.64 -7.14 -17.52
N ASP A 242 -14.84 -7.83 -16.70
CA ASP A 242 -15.01 -7.77 -15.25
C ASP A 242 -14.75 -6.35 -14.75
N SER A 243 -15.77 -5.72 -14.15
CA SER A 243 -15.67 -4.37 -13.59
C SER A 243 -14.74 -4.28 -12.37
N ASN A 244 -14.41 -5.41 -11.74
CA ASN A 244 -13.45 -5.46 -10.64
C ASN A 244 -12.00 -5.49 -11.14
N ASP A 245 -11.76 -5.82 -12.41
CA ASP A 245 -10.45 -5.82 -13.04
C ASP A 245 -10.31 -4.60 -13.96
N THR A 246 -10.30 -3.41 -13.36
CA THR A 246 -10.13 -2.15 -14.09
C THR A 246 -8.76 -2.08 -14.76
N TYR A 247 -7.76 -2.80 -14.25
CA TYR A 247 -6.43 -2.85 -14.85
C TYR A 247 -6.46 -3.53 -16.23
N ALA A 248 -7.06 -4.72 -16.36
CA ALA A 248 -7.20 -5.38 -17.65
C ALA A 248 -7.94 -4.51 -18.68
N VAL A 249 -8.92 -3.72 -18.23
CA VAL A 249 -9.65 -2.79 -19.10
C VAL A 249 -8.76 -1.63 -19.56
N LYS A 250 -7.95 -1.04 -18.66
CA LYS A 250 -6.95 -0.01 -19.03
C LYS A 250 -5.96 -0.54 -20.06
N VAL A 251 -5.48 -1.77 -19.90
CA VAL A 251 -4.57 -2.43 -20.84
C VAL A 251 -5.21 -2.60 -22.22
N GLU A 252 -6.43 -3.11 -22.29
CA GLU A 252 -7.16 -3.28 -23.56
C GLU A 252 -7.48 -1.93 -24.21
N ALA A 253 -7.85 -0.92 -23.43
CA ALA A 253 -8.07 0.43 -23.92
C ALA A 253 -6.78 1.05 -24.48
N GLY A 254 -5.68 0.93 -23.75
CA GLY A 254 -4.35 1.31 -24.19
C GLY A 254 -3.92 0.64 -25.48
N ARG A 255 -4.21 -0.67 -25.64
CA ARG A 255 -3.93 -1.42 -26.86
C ARG A 255 -4.67 -0.84 -28.07
N ARG A 256 -5.94 -0.47 -27.89
CA ARG A 256 -6.75 0.16 -28.96
C ARG A 256 -6.23 1.55 -29.32
N LEU A 257 -5.88 2.35 -28.31
CA LEU A 257 -5.27 3.66 -28.51
C LEU A 257 -3.91 3.57 -29.22
N GLU A 258 -3.05 2.62 -28.85
CA GLU A 258 -1.77 2.37 -29.53
C GLU A 258 -1.97 1.97 -31.00
N ALA A 259 -3.06 1.27 -31.32
CA ALA A 259 -3.44 0.92 -32.69
C ALA A 259 -4.10 2.10 -33.47
N GLY A 260 -4.29 3.26 -32.83
CA GLY A 260 -4.95 4.43 -33.42
C GLY A 260 -6.48 4.35 -33.45
N GLU A 261 -7.08 3.40 -32.72
CA GLU A 261 -8.53 3.28 -32.57
C GLU A 261 -9.06 4.29 -31.54
N THR A 262 -10.31 4.74 -31.72
CA THR A 262 -10.99 5.57 -30.72
C THR A 262 -11.75 4.71 -29.71
N LEU A 263 -11.81 5.17 -28.46
CA LEU A 263 -12.62 4.52 -27.42
C LEU A 263 -14.09 4.96 -27.54
N PRO A 264 -15.06 4.12 -27.11
CA PRO A 264 -16.49 4.41 -27.21
C PRO A 264 -16.97 5.49 -26.21
N ILE A 265 -16.07 6.01 -25.38
CA ILE A 265 -16.30 7.14 -24.48
C ILE A 265 -15.22 8.19 -24.72
N LYS A 266 -15.51 9.42 -24.31
CA LYS A 266 -14.49 10.47 -24.21
C LYS A 266 -13.92 10.47 -22.79
N PRO A 267 -12.64 10.87 -22.63
CA PRO A 267 -12.10 11.20 -21.32
C PRO A 267 -12.85 12.40 -20.71
#